data_AF-A0A7K2YBC4-F1
#
_entry.id   AF-A0A7K2YBC4-F1
#
_cell.length_a   1.000
_cell.length_b   1.000
_cell.length_c   1.000
_cell.angle_alpha   90.00
_cell.angle_beta   90.00
_cell.angle_gamma   90.00
#
_symmetry.space_group_name_H-M   'P 1'
#
loop_
_entity.id
_entity.type
_entity.pdbx_description
1 polymer ?
#
loop_
_entity_poly.entity_id
_entity_poly.type
_entity_poly.pdbx_seq_one_letter_code
_entity_poly.pdbx_strand_id
1 'polypeptide(L)'
;MGADIHGFIECRCTYGTLDEEDSRWHAAIDLDLLYGGRNYDVFGSLFGVRNYAGFRPLAEGRGLPPDVTTEVRDHYESAPDLFHSASWIGWDELSAVDWDEPALTHDARVHEYRYSPEHGWYASGKSFQNLDGRSEGDEWIREGRLMRVGRMTRREAVHEDSEWAPVRATMKSLADVHGAEYVRLVAWFDN
;
A
#
# COMPACT_ATOMS: atom_id res chain seq x y z
N MET A 1 5.03 18.82 -3.09
CA MET A 1 5.20 18.07 -1.82
C MET A 1 4.71 16.66 -2.06
N GLY A 2 5.37 15.67 -1.49
CA GLY A 2 4.99 14.29 -1.71
C GLY A 2 5.08 13.53 -0.41
N ALA A 3 4.13 12.63 -0.20
CA ALA A 3 3.92 11.90 1.03
C ALA A 3 4.70 10.57 1.01
N ASP A 4 5.40 10.28 2.08
CA ASP A 4 6.01 9.00 2.40
C ASP A 4 5.14 8.24 3.42
N ILE A 5 5.38 6.92 3.53
CA ILE A 5 4.68 6.05 4.46
C ILE A 5 5.65 5.65 5.58
N HIS A 6 5.16 5.70 6.80
CA HIS A 6 5.87 5.33 8.01
C HIS A 6 5.03 4.30 8.77
N GLY A 7 5.63 3.49 9.62
CA GLY A 7 4.85 2.51 10.37
C GLY A 7 5.65 1.39 10.97
N PHE A 8 4.94 0.40 11.48
CA PHE A 8 5.52 -0.82 12.02
C PHE A 8 4.67 -2.02 11.65
N ILE A 9 5.32 -3.15 11.41
CA ILE A 9 4.64 -4.44 11.50
C ILE A 9 4.65 -4.83 12.98
N GLU A 10 3.47 -5.05 13.52
CA GLU A 10 3.28 -5.59 14.86
C GLU A 10 2.89 -7.08 14.79
N CYS A 11 3.35 -7.86 15.76
CA CYS A 11 2.89 -9.23 15.94
C CYS A 11 2.65 -9.61 17.40
N ARG A 12 1.81 -10.61 17.62
CA ARG A 12 1.58 -11.20 18.94
C ARG A 12 2.13 -12.63 18.98
N CYS A 13 2.93 -12.95 20.00
CA CYS A 13 3.50 -14.28 20.16
C CYS A 13 2.42 -15.30 20.58
N THR A 14 2.55 -16.54 20.10
CA THR A 14 1.60 -17.64 20.37
C THR A 14 2.28 -18.95 20.80
N TYR A 15 3.60 -18.96 20.99
CA TYR A 15 4.32 -20.16 21.43
C TYR A 15 4.15 -20.41 22.94
N GLY A 16 3.46 -21.49 23.31
CA GLY A 16 3.65 -22.31 24.53
C GLY A 16 3.77 -21.62 25.90
N THR A 17 2.78 -21.87 26.79
CA THR A 17 2.73 -21.45 28.21
C THR A 17 3.18 -20.02 28.43
N LEU A 18 2.49 -19.11 27.75
CA LEU A 18 2.69 -17.69 27.88
C LEU A 18 1.83 -17.17 29.02
N ASP A 19 2.47 -16.47 29.94
CA ASP A 19 1.86 -15.59 30.92
C ASP A 19 1.02 -14.55 30.16
N GLU A 20 0.03 -13.89 30.80
CA GLU A 20 -0.82 -12.88 30.13
C GLU A 20 0.01 -11.77 29.42
N GLU A 21 1.24 -11.53 29.88
CA GLU A 21 2.19 -10.57 29.31
C GLU A 21 2.69 -10.91 27.90
N ASP A 22 2.82 -12.18 27.51
CA ASP A 22 3.32 -12.52 26.16
C ASP A 22 2.19 -12.61 25.11
N SER A 23 0.94 -12.40 25.55
CA SER A 23 -0.24 -12.25 24.67
C SER A 23 -0.46 -10.80 24.22
N ARG A 24 0.53 -9.92 24.37
CA ARG A 24 0.47 -8.53 23.87
C ARG A 24 1.03 -8.39 22.46
N TRP A 25 0.67 -7.30 21.79
CA TRP A 25 1.31 -6.88 20.55
C TRP A 25 2.75 -6.42 20.82
N HIS A 26 3.64 -6.67 19.87
CA HIS A 26 5.03 -6.22 19.87
C HIS A 26 5.32 -5.52 18.54
N ALA A 27 6.02 -4.39 18.57
CA ALA A 27 6.58 -3.75 17.39
C ALA A 27 7.72 -4.63 16.87
N ALA A 28 7.46 -5.40 15.81
CA ALA A 28 8.39 -6.41 15.32
C ALA A 28 9.45 -5.82 14.39
N ILE A 29 9.05 -4.90 13.51
CA ILE A 29 9.94 -4.23 12.57
C ILE A 29 9.37 -2.88 12.16
N ASP A 30 10.25 -1.88 12.14
CA ASP A 30 10.00 -0.56 11.57
C ASP A 30 9.86 -0.67 10.04
N LEU A 31 8.81 -0.06 9.49
CA LEU A 31 8.51 -0.08 8.06
C LEU A 31 9.64 0.54 7.22
N ASP A 32 10.35 1.53 7.76
CA ASP A 32 11.43 2.24 7.07
C ASP A 32 12.62 1.31 6.77
N LEU A 33 12.76 0.21 7.52
CA LEU A 33 13.77 -0.82 7.28
C LEU A 33 13.42 -1.74 6.10
N LEU A 34 12.15 -1.77 5.69
CA LEU A 34 11.63 -2.64 4.62
C LEU A 34 11.27 -1.87 3.35
N TYR A 35 10.90 -0.58 3.49
CA TYR A 35 10.35 0.20 2.40
C TYR A 35 10.67 1.69 2.58
N GLY A 36 11.57 2.22 1.74
CA GLY A 36 11.86 3.66 1.66
C GLY A 36 11.33 4.31 0.37
N GLY A 37 10.40 3.63 -0.32
CA GLY A 37 9.87 4.05 -1.60
C GLY A 37 8.66 4.97 -1.47
N ARG A 38 8.23 5.52 -2.61
CA ARG A 38 7.02 6.33 -2.71
C ARG A 38 6.12 5.81 -3.81
N ASN A 39 5.10 5.03 -3.42
CA ASN A 39 4.16 4.44 -4.37
C ASN A 39 2.72 4.76 -3.98
N TYR A 40 2.18 5.83 -4.57
CA TYR A 40 0.80 6.26 -4.34
C TYR A 40 -0.26 5.26 -4.81
N ASP A 41 0.09 4.29 -5.67
CA ASP A 41 -0.83 3.24 -6.09
C ASP A 41 -1.02 2.26 -4.93
N VAL A 42 0.07 1.90 -4.23
CA VAL A 42 0.03 1.11 -2.99
C VAL A 42 -0.72 1.89 -1.91
N PHE A 43 -0.37 3.16 -1.68
CA PHE A 43 -0.95 3.95 -0.59
C PHE A 43 -2.45 4.17 -0.81
N GLY A 44 -2.84 4.47 -2.05
CA GLY A 44 -4.23 4.62 -2.43
C GLY A 44 -5.02 3.31 -2.34
N SER A 45 -4.45 2.20 -2.81
CA SER A 45 -5.09 0.89 -2.78
C SER A 45 -5.28 0.35 -1.36
N LEU A 46 -4.31 0.57 -0.47
CA LEU A 46 -4.36 0.01 0.88
C LEU A 46 -5.04 0.97 1.87
N PHE A 47 -4.69 2.26 1.83
CA PHE A 47 -5.01 3.22 2.90
C PHE A 47 -5.78 4.45 2.42
N GLY A 48 -6.04 4.60 1.12
CA GLY A 48 -6.78 5.74 0.55
C GLY A 48 -5.95 7.01 0.38
N VAL A 49 -4.69 7.01 0.81
CA VAL A 49 -3.83 8.18 0.72
C VAL A 49 -3.35 8.40 -0.71
N ARG A 50 -3.61 9.60 -1.25
CA ARG A 50 -3.26 9.99 -2.63
C ARG A 50 -3.79 8.98 -3.68
N ASN A 51 -5.00 8.47 -3.48
CA ASN A 51 -5.64 7.45 -4.30
C ASN A 51 -6.06 7.93 -5.70
N TYR A 52 -5.08 8.27 -6.54
CA TYR A 52 -5.31 8.70 -7.92
C TYR A 52 -5.90 7.60 -8.79
N ALA A 53 -5.60 6.34 -8.46
CA ALA A 53 -6.09 5.16 -9.17
C ALA A 53 -7.56 4.83 -8.89
N GLY A 54 -8.21 5.47 -7.91
CA GLY A 54 -9.65 5.33 -7.67
C GLY A 54 -10.08 4.01 -7.04
N PHE A 55 -9.21 3.37 -6.24
CA PHE A 55 -9.55 2.14 -5.53
C PHE A 55 -10.57 2.38 -4.42
N ARG A 56 -11.32 1.34 -4.05
CA ARG A 56 -11.87 1.25 -2.70
C ARG A 56 -10.75 0.80 -1.77
N PRO A 57 -10.26 1.65 -0.85
CA PRO A 57 -9.15 1.27 0.02
C PRO A 57 -9.54 0.12 0.94
N LEU A 58 -8.56 -0.72 1.29
CA LEU A 58 -8.79 -1.85 2.20
C LEU A 58 -8.93 -1.40 3.66
N ALA A 59 -8.13 -0.42 4.06
CA ALA A 59 -8.00 0.04 5.42
C ALA A 59 -7.79 1.56 5.47
N GLU A 60 -8.74 2.34 4.94
CA GLU A 60 -8.68 3.80 5.05
C GLU A 60 -9.13 4.29 6.44
N GLY A 61 -8.35 5.22 7.01
CA GLY A 61 -8.79 6.07 8.11
C GLY A 61 -9.21 5.35 9.39
N ARG A 62 -8.64 4.18 9.70
CA ARG A 62 -8.99 3.42 10.92
C ARG A 62 -8.41 4.04 12.19
N GLY A 63 -7.48 4.99 12.08
CA GLY A 63 -6.69 5.50 13.19
C GLY A 63 -5.63 4.50 13.64
N LEU A 64 -4.98 4.76 14.77
CA LEU A 64 -4.14 3.75 15.42
C LEU A 64 -5.05 2.65 16.02
N PRO A 65 -4.60 1.38 16.02
CA PRO A 65 -5.29 0.34 16.79
C PRO A 65 -5.44 0.75 18.27
N PRO A 66 -6.57 0.45 18.94
CA PRO A 66 -6.73 0.77 20.36
C PRO A 66 -5.66 0.14 21.27
N ASP A 67 -5.19 -1.04 20.89
CA ASP A 67 -4.16 -1.85 21.54
C ASP A 67 -2.80 -1.77 20.83
N VAL A 68 -2.54 -0.67 20.11
CA VAL A 68 -1.23 -0.39 19.51
C VAL A 68 -0.15 -0.33 20.58
N THR A 69 1.05 -0.79 20.26
CA THR A 69 2.17 -0.75 21.20
C THR A 69 2.59 0.68 21.53
N THR A 70 3.14 0.88 22.73
CA THR A 70 3.64 2.18 23.19
C THR A 70 4.67 2.75 22.23
N GLU A 71 5.60 1.93 21.73
CA GLU A 71 6.63 2.35 20.77
C GLU A 71 6.03 2.97 19.50
N VAL A 72 5.05 2.30 18.91
CA VAL A 72 4.36 2.76 17.70
C VAL A 72 3.55 4.03 17.97
N ARG A 73 2.89 4.09 19.13
CA ARG A 73 2.14 5.29 19.57
C ARG A 73 3.07 6.49 19.73
N ASP A 74 4.16 6.32 20.47
CA ASP A 74 5.11 7.39 20.77
C ASP A 74 5.77 7.91 19.49
N HIS A 75 6.07 7.03 18.53
CA HIS A 75 6.60 7.45 17.22
C HIS A 75 5.57 8.29 16.45
N TYR A 76 4.32 7.82 16.31
CA TYR A 76 3.28 8.60 15.64
C TYR A 76 3.02 9.96 16.32
N GLU A 77 3.03 10.00 17.64
CA GLU A 77 2.79 11.23 18.41
C GLU A 77 4.01 12.17 18.48
N SER A 78 5.19 11.74 18.03
CA SER A 78 6.42 12.55 18.05
C SER A 78 6.41 13.73 17.06
N ALA A 79 5.58 13.66 16.01
CA ALA A 79 5.48 14.69 14.98
C ALA A 79 4.01 14.95 14.58
N PRO A 80 3.17 15.47 15.48
CA PRO A 80 1.71 15.55 15.30
C PRO A 80 1.26 16.52 14.19
N ASP A 81 2.10 17.48 13.82
CA ASP A 81 1.84 18.43 12.73
C ASP A 81 2.29 17.89 11.36
N LEU A 82 3.08 16.81 11.34
CA LEU A 82 3.62 16.20 10.13
C LEU A 82 2.87 14.91 9.78
N PHE A 83 2.66 14.04 10.78
CA PHE A 83 2.06 12.73 10.59
C PHE A 83 0.54 12.79 10.57
N HIS A 84 -0.05 12.08 9.62
CA HIS A 84 -1.49 12.05 9.41
C HIS A 84 -1.95 10.69 8.87
N SER A 85 -3.28 10.53 8.74
CA SER A 85 -3.91 9.37 8.10
C SER A 85 -3.50 8.01 8.69
N ALA A 86 -3.27 7.94 10.00
CA ALA A 86 -3.00 6.68 10.68
C ALA A 86 -4.09 5.65 10.38
N SER A 87 -3.65 4.42 10.10
CA SER A 87 -4.51 3.27 9.85
C SER A 87 -3.74 1.97 10.09
N TRP A 88 -4.41 0.83 9.91
CA TRP A 88 -3.79 -0.47 10.06
C TRP A 88 -4.53 -1.56 9.29
N ILE A 89 -3.81 -2.61 8.88
CA ILE A 89 -4.36 -3.77 8.18
C ILE A 89 -3.74 -5.07 8.71
N GLY A 90 -4.59 -6.05 9.02
CA GLY A 90 -4.16 -7.39 9.43
C GLY A 90 -3.62 -8.22 8.27
N TRP A 91 -2.80 -9.23 8.56
CA TRP A 91 -2.34 -10.18 7.55
C TRP A 91 -3.49 -11.08 7.05
N ASP A 92 -4.43 -11.44 7.93
CA ASP A 92 -5.67 -12.11 7.56
C ASP A 92 -6.46 -11.34 6.50
N GLU A 93 -6.61 -10.03 6.65
CA GLU A 93 -7.24 -9.15 5.67
C GLU A 93 -6.41 -9.06 4.38
N LEU A 94 -5.10 -8.82 4.50
CA LEU A 94 -4.21 -8.59 3.36
C LEU A 94 -4.01 -9.85 2.48
N SER A 95 -4.03 -11.03 3.10
CA SER A 95 -3.87 -12.32 2.41
C SER A 95 -5.15 -12.79 1.73
N ALA A 96 -6.32 -12.32 2.18
CA ALA A 96 -7.62 -12.63 1.58
C ALA A 96 -8.03 -11.69 0.44
N VAL A 97 -7.22 -10.69 0.11
CA VAL A 97 -7.51 -9.70 -0.94
C VAL A 97 -7.63 -10.36 -2.30
N ASP A 98 -8.69 -10.00 -3.03
CA ASP A 98 -8.78 -10.22 -4.46
C ASP A 98 -7.88 -9.22 -5.19
N TRP A 99 -6.70 -9.69 -5.64
CA TRP A 99 -5.71 -8.87 -6.33
C TRP A 99 -6.15 -8.47 -7.75
N ASP A 100 -7.11 -9.19 -8.32
CA ASP A 100 -7.61 -8.92 -9.67
C ASP A 100 -8.84 -7.99 -9.64
N GLU A 101 -9.35 -7.64 -8.44
CA GLU A 101 -10.41 -6.64 -8.28
C GLU A 101 -9.95 -5.27 -8.83
N PRO A 102 -10.68 -4.70 -9.83
CA PRO A 102 -10.34 -3.41 -10.40
C PRO A 102 -10.71 -2.25 -9.47
N ALA A 103 -10.10 -1.10 -9.71
CA ALA A 103 -10.51 0.17 -9.12
C ALA A 103 -11.97 0.53 -9.46
N LEU A 104 -12.60 1.34 -8.60
CA LEU A 104 -13.98 1.78 -8.79
C LEU A 104 -14.10 2.77 -9.96
N THR A 105 -13.08 3.60 -10.15
CA THR A 105 -13.00 4.60 -11.23
C THR A 105 -11.69 4.44 -12.00
N HIS A 106 -11.59 5.07 -13.17
CA HIS A 106 -10.32 5.16 -13.89
C HIS A 106 -9.29 5.96 -13.09
N ASP A 107 -8.01 5.68 -13.35
CA ASP A 107 -6.90 6.44 -12.80
C ASP A 107 -6.95 7.89 -13.31
N ALA A 108 -6.85 8.86 -12.40
CA ALA A 108 -6.79 10.28 -12.74
C ALA A 108 -5.54 10.65 -13.57
N ARG A 109 -4.55 9.75 -13.62
CA ARG A 109 -3.36 9.85 -14.46
C ARG A 109 -3.53 8.99 -15.71
N VAL A 110 -2.97 9.46 -16.81
CA VAL A 110 -2.91 8.70 -18.06
C VAL A 110 -1.75 7.72 -17.99
N HIS A 111 -2.00 6.47 -18.38
CA HIS A 111 -1.00 5.41 -18.43
C HIS A 111 -0.18 5.53 -19.71
N GLU A 112 1.14 5.46 -19.58
CA GLU A 112 2.09 5.66 -20.69
C GLU A 112 2.82 4.36 -21.01
N TYR A 113 2.83 3.98 -22.28
CA TYR A 113 3.52 2.80 -22.77
C TYR A 113 4.56 3.19 -23.81
N ARG A 114 5.71 2.51 -23.78
CA ARG A 114 6.75 2.61 -24.81
C ARG A 114 6.77 1.35 -25.64
N TYR A 115 7.12 1.49 -26.92
CA TYR A 115 7.27 0.36 -27.81
C TYR A 115 8.72 -0.14 -27.80
N SER A 116 8.88 -1.47 -27.68
CA SER A 116 10.11 -2.19 -27.96
C SER A 116 9.83 -3.25 -29.03
N PRO A 117 10.73 -3.47 -30.01
CA PRO A 117 10.60 -4.58 -30.94
C PRO A 117 10.51 -5.96 -30.27
N GLU A 118 11.10 -6.13 -29.10
CA GLU A 118 11.16 -7.41 -28.38
C GLU A 118 9.91 -7.69 -27.54
N HIS A 119 9.27 -6.64 -27.00
CA HIS A 119 8.20 -6.76 -26.00
C HIS A 119 6.89 -6.09 -26.41
N GLY A 120 6.85 -5.47 -27.60
CA GLY A 120 5.73 -4.63 -27.99
C GLY A 120 5.58 -3.41 -27.08
N TRP A 121 4.34 -3.02 -26.80
CA TRP A 121 4.03 -1.94 -25.86
C TRP A 121 4.18 -2.41 -24.41
N TYR A 122 5.04 -1.75 -23.64
CA TYR A 122 5.23 -2.01 -22.22
C TYR A 122 5.01 -0.74 -21.39
N ALA A 123 4.47 -0.89 -20.19
CA ALA A 123 4.19 0.22 -19.29
C ALA A 123 5.50 0.93 -18.94
N SER A 124 5.49 2.26 -19.04
CA SER A 124 6.68 3.11 -18.91
C SER A 124 6.51 4.25 -17.91
N GLY A 125 5.27 4.54 -17.49
CA GLY A 125 4.97 5.57 -16.51
C GLY A 125 3.50 5.92 -16.47
N LYS A 126 3.18 6.88 -15.61
CA LYS A 126 1.85 7.51 -15.49
C LYS A 126 2.05 8.99 -15.24
N SER A 127 1.21 9.83 -15.82
CA SER A 127 1.28 11.27 -15.58
C SER A 127 -0.09 11.93 -15.64
N PHE A 128 -0.24 13.04 -14.92
CA PHE A 128 -1.41 13.90 -15.07
C PHE A 128 -1.34 14.59 -16.44
N GLN A 129 -2.39 14.40 -17.23
CA GLN A 129 -2.50 14.95 -18.58
C GLN A 129 -3.86 15.63 -18.72
N ASN A 130 -3.94 16.61 -19.62
CA ASN A 130 -5.24 17.08 -20.09
C ASN A 130 -5.87 15.97 -20.94
N LEU A 131 -7.10 15.58 -20.59
CA LEU A 131 -7.82 14.53 -21.28
C LEU A 131 -8.44 15.02 -22.60
N ASP A 132 -8.61 16.33 -22.83
CA ASP A 132 -9.22 16.87 -24.07
C ASP A 132 -10.54 16.17 -24.45
N GLY A 133 -11.38 15.87 -23.45
CA GLY A 133 -12.66 15.18 -23.61
C GLY A 133 -12.58 13.65 -23.65
N ARG A 134 -11.39 13.07 -23.48
CA ARG A 134 -11.20 11.62 -23.40
C ARG A 134 -11.75 11.02 -22.11
N SER A 135 -12.16 9.76 -22.22
CA SER A 135 -12.80 8.98 -21.18
C SER A 135 -12.13 7.61 -21.03
N GLU A 136 -12.57 6.86 -20.03
CA GLU A 136 -12.09 5.50 -19.78
C GLU A 136 -12.16 4.62 -21.04
N GLY A 137 -11.05 3.95 -21.36
CA GLY A 137 -10.90 3.12 -22.55
C GLY A 137 -10.28 3.83 -23.75
N ASP A 138 -10.17 5.16 -23.73
CA ASP A 138 -9.54 5.89 -24.83
C ASP A 138 -8.02 5.66 -24.88
N GLU A 139 -7.54 5.45 -26.11
CA GLU A 139 -6.14 5.27 -26.44
C GLU A 139 -5.69 6.23 -27.54
N TRP A 140 -4.46 6.74 -27.43
CA TRP A 140 -3.86 7.57 -28.47
C TRP A 140 -2.35 7.54 -28.43
N ILE A 141 -1.71 7.91 -29.54
CA ILE A 141 -0.27 8.09 -29.60
C ILE A 141 0.07 9.56 -29.34
N ARG A 142 1.05 9.79 -28.45
CA ARG A 142 1.66 11.10 -28.24
C ARG A 142 3.17 10.94 -28.11
N GLU A 143 3.93 11.66 -28.91
CA GLU A 143 5.40 11.64 -28.86
C GLU A 143 5.98 10.20 -28.94
N GLY A 144 5.34 9.34 -29.73
CA GLY A 144 5.74 7.93 -29.89
C GLY A 144 5.38 7.00 -28.72
N ARG A 145 4.64 7.49 -27.71
CA ARG A 145 4.11 6.69 -26.60
C ARG A 145 2.63 6.40 -26.82
N LEU A 146 2.20 5.19 -26.48
CA LEU A 146 0.79 4.88 -26.35
C LEU A 146 0.31 5.40 -25.00
N MET A 147 -0.74 6.18 -25.04
CA MET A 147 -1.39 6.79 -23.90
C MET A 147 -2.75 6.11 -23.72
N ARG A 148 -3.11 5.74 -22.48
CA ARG A 148 -4.38 5.08 -22.18
C ARG A 148 -5.02 5.70 -20.94
N VAL A 149 -6.32 5.97 -21.00
CA VAL A 149 -7.14 6.21 -19.80
C VAL A 149 -7.76 4.87 -19.40
N GLY A 150 -7.49 4.41 -18.19
CA GLY A 150 -7.96 3.10 -17.76
C GLY A 150 -8.01 2.95 -16.25
N ARG A 151 -8.68 1.88 -15.83
CA ARG A 151 -8.63 1.39 -14.45
C ARG A 151 -7.36 0.59 -14.24
N MET A 152 -7.05 0.42 -12.97
CA MET A 152 -6.03 -0.52 -12.52
C MET A 152 -6.67 -1.63 -11.70
N THR A 153 -6.05 -2.80 -11.74
CA THR A 153 -6.24 -3.86 -10.74
C THR A 153 -5.33 -3.62 -9.54
N ARG A 154 -5.67 -4.20 -8.38
CA ARG A 154 -4.80 -4.12 -7.20
C ARG A 154 -3.45 -4.78 -7.44
N ARG A 155 -3.39 -5.83 -8.26
CA ARG A 155 -2.15 -6.51 -8.67
C ARG A 155 -1.19 -5.57 -9.39
N GLU A 156 -1.71 -4.67 -10.23
CA GLU A 156 -0.89 -3.66 -10.91
C GLU A 156 -0.42 -2.55 -9.96
N ALA A 157 -1.18 -2.25 -8.89
CA ALA A 157 -0.79 -1.27 -7.87
C ALA A 157 0.23 -1.82 -6.88
N VAL A 158 0.04 -3.06 -6.41
CA VAL A 158 0.85 -3.74 -5.40
C VAL A 158 1.44 -4.99 -6.03
N HIS A 159 2.37 -4.79 -6.98
CA HIS A 159 2.98 -5.90 -7.70
C HIS A 159 3.81 -6.78 -6.75
N GLU A 160 3.80 -8.09 -6.96
CA GLU A 160 4.52 -9.07 -6.12
C GLU A 160 6.03 -8.82 -6.09
N ASP A 161 6.59 -8.34 -7.20
CA ASP A 161 8.01 -7.96 -7.32
C ASP A 161 8.28 -6.46 -7.14
N SER A 162 7.32 -5.70 -6.60
CA SER A 162 7.54 -4.27 -6.34
C SER A 162 8.45 -4.05 -5.13
N GLU A 163 8.89 -2.81 -4.93
CA GLU A 163 9.57 -2.39 -3.70
C GLU A 163 8.77 -2.68 -2.42
N TRP A 164 7.45 -2.94 -2.53
CA TRP A 164 6.58 -3.33 -1.41
C TRP A 164 6.68 -4.82 -1.04
N ALA A 165 7.31 -5.65 -1.86
CA ALA A 165 7.45 -7.09 -1.64
C ALA A 165 8.04 -7.46 -0.26
N PRO A 166 9.09 -6.78 0.25
CA PRO A 166 9.66 -7.10 1.56
C PRO A 166 8.68 -6.94 2.73
N VAL A 167 7.76 -5.97 2.64
CA VAL A 167 6.71 -5.74 3.65
C VAL A 167 5.78 -6.95 3.70
N ARG A 168 5.28 -7.40 2.54
CA ARG A 168 4.43 -8.60 2.44
C ARG A 168 5.14 -9.86 2.93
N ALA A 169 6.38 -10.06 2.51
CA ALA A 169 7.17 -11.25 2.88
C ALA A 169 7.40 -11.32 4.40
N THR A 170 7.67 -10.18 5.03
CA THR A 170 7.85 -10.11 6.48
C THR A 170 6.56 -10.40 7.24
N MET A 171 5.44 -9.76 6.84
CA MET A 171 4.14 -10.06 7.45
C MET A 171 3.76 -11.53 7.30
N LYS A 172 3.98 -12.13 6.11
CA LYS A 172 3.74 -13.55 5.88
C LYS A 172 4.58 -14.43 6.81
N SER A 173 5.87 -14.13 6.94
CA SER A 173 6.79 -14.93 7.75
C SER A 173 6.39 -14.92 9.23
N LEU A 174 5.97 -13.77 9.76
CA LEU A 174 5.42 -13.67 11.12
C LEU A 174 4.09 -14.42 11.24
N ALA A 175 3.24 -14.37 10.22
CA ALA A 175 1.93 -15.04 10.25
C ALA A 175 2.06 -16.57 10.17
N ASP A 176 3.02 -17.10 9.40
CA ASP A 176 3.33 -18.52 9.34
C ASP A 176 3.75 -19.07 10.71
N VAL A 177 4.30 -18.21 11.57
CA VAL A 177 4.80 -18.54 12.91
C VAL A 177 3.72 -18.33 13.97
N HIS A 178 3.04 -17.18 13.95
CA HIS A 178 2.16 -16.76 15.03
C HIS A 178 0.69 -17.02 14.76
N GLY A 179 0.26 -16.98 13.50
CA GLY A 179 -1.14 -16.95 13.07
C GLY A 179 -1.48 -15.65 12.33
N ALA A 180 -2.39 -15.72 11.36
CA ALA A 180 -2.71 -14.59 10.48
C ALA A 180 -3.41 -13.44 11.23
N GLU A 181 -4.20 -13.78 12.25
CA GLU A 181 -4.90 -12.83 13.12
C GLU A 181 -3.96 -12.10 14.10
N TYR A 182 -2.68 -12.50 14.16
CA TYR A 182 -1.69 -11.98 15.11
C TYR A 182 -0.56 -11.22 14.44
N VAL A 183 -0.80 -10.74 13.22
CA VAL A 183 0.14 -9.88 12.48
C VAL A 183 -0.64 -8.75 11.84
N ARG A 184 -0.15 -7.51 12.01
CA ARG A 184 -0.73 -6.33 11.37
C ARG A 184 0.35 -5.34 10.97
N LEU A 185 0.08 -4.59 9.91
CA LEU A 185 0.82 -3.38 9.56
C LEU A 185 0.04 -2.19 10.12
N VAL A 186 0.68 -1.40 10.98
CA VAL A 186 0.20 -0.08 11.41
C VAL A 186 0.98 0.95 10.62
N ALA A 187 0.29 1.87 9.96
CA ALA A 187 0.92 2.84 9.06
C ALA A 187 0.31 4.24 9.18
N TRP A 188 1.12 5.25 8.91
CA TRP A 188 0.75 6.66 8.78
C TRP A 188 1.61 7.32 7.70
N PHE A 189 1.33 8.58 7.40
CA PHE A 189 1.93 9.30 6.28
C PHE A 189 2.38 10.69 6.69
N ASP A 190 3.36 11.23 5.97
CA ASP A 190 3.74 12.64 6.06
C ASP A 190 3.24 13.48 4.86
N ASN A 191 3.43 14.80 4.93
CA ASN A 191 2.88 15.79 3.98
C ASN A 191 3.66 15.94 2.65
#